data_AF-A0A7V2G4M2-F1
#
_entry.id   AF-A0A7V2G4M2-F1
#
_cell.length_a   1.000
_cell.length_b   1.000
_cell.length_c   1.000
_cell.angle_alpha   90.00
_cell.angle_beta   90.00
_cell.angle_gamma   90.00
#
_symmetry.space_group_name_H-M   'P 1'
#
loop_
_entity.id
_entity.type
_entity.pdbx_description
1 polymer ?
#
loop_
_entity_poly.entity_id
_entity_poly.type
_entity_poly.pdbx_seq_one_letter_code
_entity_poly.pdbx_strand_id
1 'polypeptide(L)'
;MAVAVDFETFYSRDYSVGDCGIWHYVSDPRFDAYLVSVVGEGIEFVGHPKDFDWRLLNGKVLVSHNASFDGMVFVRLMEIGVIPADVRFAEWHCSANLACYVGGMRPLSGAAKGLLGEDLSKDLRGWMKGRTWQDAVDAGRGEELREYALRDAAAALAIWEKFSDGWPDHERALAQQTMLIGWRGFRVDRERVDAGIAHLERVKFEAARSIPWSDGDAAVLSPKALGEACRAAGINPPPSLSEDDPRCEQWERTYGAQYPWVGAMRDYRKANALLEKLKTMRSRVRPTDGCMGYGLKYFGASTGRWSG
;
A
#
# COMPACT_ATOMS: atom_id res chain seq x y z
N MET A 1 30.07 2.79 -0.74
CA MET A 1 29.56 2.48 -2.09
C MET A 1 28.17 1.90 -1.95
N ALA A 2 27.21 2.44 -2.68
CA ALA A 2 25.84 1.99 -2.65
C ALA A 2 25.60 0.88 -3.69
N VAL A 3 24.63 0.00 -3.41
CA VAL A 3 24.17 -1.05 -4.32
C VAL A 3 22.65 -1.01 -4.33
N ALA A 4 22.06 -0.87 -5.51
CA ALA A 4 20.62 -0.99 -5.66
C ALA A 4 20.19 -2.45 -5.65
N VAL A 5 19.08 -2.73 -4.97
CA VAL A 5 18.40 -4.02 -4.93
C VAL A 5 16.93 -3.79 -5.22
N ASP A 6 16.38 -4.50 -6.20
CA ASP A 6 14.97 -4.40 -6.58
C ASP A 6 14.41 -5.79 -6.84
N PHE A 7 13.30 -6.14 -6.20
CA PHE A 7 12.67 -7.45 -6.33
C PHE A 7 11.39 -7.38 -7.16
N GLU A 8 11.25 -8.31 -8.09
CA GLU A 8 9.99 -8.57 -8.78
C GLU A 8 9.31 -9.79 -8.18
N THR A 9 8.04 -9.62 -7.83
CA THR A 9 7.26 -10.63 -7.10
C THR A 9 5.92 -10.92 -7.76
N PHE A 10 5.45 -12.16 -7.68
CA PHE A 10 4.15 -12.56 -8.21
C PHE A 10 2.99 -11.80 -7.52
N TYR A 11 2.06 -11.26 -8.31
CA TYR A 11 0.83 -10.66 -7.79
C TYR A 11 -0.34 -10.86 -8.75
N SER A 12 -1.57 -10.81 -8.22
CA SER A 12 -2.80 -10.99 -9.00
C SER A 12 -3.87 -9.96 -8.60
N ARG A 13 -5.13 -10.19 -9.00
CA ARG A 13 -6.27 -9.36 -8.58
C ARG A 13 -6.70 -9.65 -7.15
N ASP A 14 -6.58 -10.89 -6.70
CA ASP A 14 -7.00 -11.41 -5.39
C ASP A 14 -5.81 -11.61 -4.44
N TYR A 15 -4.61 -11.25 -4.89
CA TYR A 15 -3.37 -11.35 -4.13
C TYR A 15 -2.48 -10.14 -4.44
N SER A 16 -2.54 -9.15 -3.55
CA SER A 16 -1.73 -7.94 -3.66
C SER A 16 -1.39 -7.38 -2.29
N VAL A 17 -0.28 -6.63 -2.21
CA VAL A 17 0.11 -5.90 -1.00
C VAL A 17 -1.02 -4.97 -0.51
N GLY A 18 -1.80 -4.39 -1.42
CA GLY A 18 -2.91 -3.49 -1.06
C GLY A 18 -4.00 -4.20 -0.24
N ASP A 19 -4.28 -5.46 -0.56
CA ASP A 19 -5.37 -6.22 0.04
C ASP A 19 -4.96 -6.83 1.39
N CYS A 20 -3.82 -7.53 1.44
CA CYS A 20 -3.39 -8.27 2.63
C CYS A 20 -2.35 -7.53 3.49
N GLY A 21 -1.70 -6.49 2.97
CA GLY A 21 -0.55 -5.85 3.63
C GLY A 21 0.76 -6.61 3.40
N ILE A 22 1.90 -5.92 3.55
CA ILE A 22 3.23 -6.45 3.14
C ILE A 22 3.58 -7.77 3.83
N TRP A 23 3.37 -7.88 5.16
CA TRP A 23 3.75 -9.10 5.89
C TRP A 23 2.95 -10.32 5.44
N HIS A 24 1.63 -10.20 5.33
CA HIS A 24 0.77 -11.32 4.87
C HIS A 24 1.02 -11.62 3.41
N TYR A 25 1.32 -10.61 2.59
CA TYR A 25 1.74 -10.80 1.21
C TYR A 25 2.99 -11.69 1.15
N VAL A 26 4.11 -11.28 1.75
CA VAL A 26 5.35 -12.08 1.66
C VAL A 26 5.28 -13.44 2.39
N SER A 27 4.34 -13.61 3.31
CA SER A 27 4.13 -14.86 4.05
C SER A 27 3.13 -15.82 3.40
N ASP A 28 2.40 -15.39 2.37
CA ASP A 28 1.40 -16.21 1.66
C ASP A 28 2.10 -17.36 0.90
N PRO A 29 1.50 -18.57 0.83
CA PRO A 29 2.06 -19.68 0.02
C PRO A 29 2.25 -19.36 -1.46
N ARG A 30 1.52 -18.36 -2.00
CA ARG A 30 1.65 -17.88 -3.38
C ARG A 30 2.79 -16.88 -3.57
N PHE A 31 3.48 -16.48 -2.49
CA PHE A 31 4.60 -15.56 -2.58
C PHE A 31 5.74 -16.19 -3.39
N ASP A 32 6.17 -15.47 -4.41
CA ASP A 32 7.29 -15.83 -5.26
C ASP A 32 8.04 -14.56 -5.65
N ALA A 33 9.30 -14.44 -5.22
CA ALA A 33 10.22 -13.40 -5.69
C ALA A 33 11.02 -14.01 -6.85
N TYR A 34 10.44 -13.93 -8.05
CA TYR A 34 10.95 -14.66 -9.21
C TYR A 34 12.17 -14.00 -9.86
N LEU A 35 12.40 -12.71 -9.58
CA LEU A 35 13.55 -11.96 -10.10
C LEU A 35 14.06 -10.99 -9.03
N VAL A 36 15.38 -10.80 -9.00
CA VAL A 36 16.04 -9.67 -8.34
C VAL A 36 16.98 -9.03 -9.34
N SER A 37 17.03 -7.70 -9.29
CA SER A 37 18.03 -6.88 -9.95
C SER A 37 18.95 -6.28 -8.89
N VAL A 38 20.26 -6.45 -9.06
CA VAL A 38 21.29 -5.93 -8.15
C VAL A 38 22.33 -5.17 -8.97
N VAL A 39 22.45 -3.86 -8.70
CA VAL A 39 23.30 -2.96 -9.49
C VAL A 39 24.17 -2.10 -8.58
N GLY A 40 25.46 -2.02 -8.84
CA GLY A 40 26.40 -1.17 -8.14
C GLY A 40 27.80 -1.24 -8.77
N GLU A 41 28.78 -0.58 -8.16
CA GLU A 41 30.15 -0.61 -8.67
C GLU A 41 30.71 -2.05 -8.69
N GLY A 42 30.97 -2.56 -9.89
CA GLY A 42 31.46 -3.92 -10.12
C GLY A 42 30.43 -5.03 -9.88
N ILE A 43 29.14 -4.69 -9.71
CA ILE A 43 28.05 -5.64 -9.50
C ILE A 43 26.93 -5.31 -10.48
N GLU A 44 26.63 -6.24 -11.38
CA GLU A 44 25.44 -6.22 -12.21
C GLU A 44 24.88 -7.63 -12.28
N PHE A 45 23.68 -7.83 -11.73
CA PHE A 45 23.02 -9.12 -11.73
C PHE A 45 21.53 -8.93 -11.91
N VAL A 46 20.96 -9.73 -12.81
CA VAL A 46 19.51 -9.90 -12.91
C VAL A 46 19.20 -11.37 -13.05
N GLY A 47 18.39 -11.91 -12.14
CA GLY A 47 18.09 -13.33 -12.13
C GLY A 47 17.28 -13.74 -10.92
N HIS A 48 17.08 -15.04 -10.75
CA HIS A 48 16.36 -15.53 -9.59
C HIS A 48 17.19 -15.26 -8.31
N PRO A 49 16.58 -14.81 -7.20
CA PRO A 49 17.31 -14.48 -5.97
C PRO A 49 18.28 -15.55 -5.46
N LYS A 50 17.93 -16.83 -5.61
CA LYS A 50 18.77 -17.97 -5.23
C LYS A 50 20.12 -18.04 -5.97
N ASP A 51 20.23 -17.44 -7.15
CA ASP A 51 21.40 -17.55 -8.03
C ASP A 51 22.40 -16.40 -7.81
N PHE A 52 22.05 -15.41 -6.98
CA PHE A 52 22.93 -14.29 -6.64
C PHE A 52 23.82 -14.63 -5.44
N ASP A 53 25.10 -14.24 -5.48
CA ASP A 53 25.97 -14.29 -4.31
C ASP A 53 25.71 -13.11 -3.37
N TRP A 54 24.76 -13.29 -2.46
CA TRP A 54 24.35 -12.28 -1.49
C TRP A 54 25.47 -11.79 -0.57
N ARG A 55 26.58 -12.54 -0.41
CA ARG A 55 27.71 -12.09 0.42
C ARG A 55 28.46 -10.92 -0.19
N LEU A 56 28.29 -10.64 -1.48
CA LEU A 56 28.80 -9.43 -2.14
C LEU A 56 28.22 -8.14 -1.55
N LEU A 57 27.06 -8.23 -0.88
CA LEU A 57 26.41 -7.09 -0.23
C LEU A 57 26.95 -6.80 1.18
N ASN A 58 27.86 -7.63 1.71
CA ASN A 58 28.39 -7.44 3.05
C ASN A 58 29.12 -6.09 3.19
N GLY A 59 28.72 -5.31 4.20
CA GLY A 59 29.24 -3.97 4.47
C GLY A 59 28.87 -2.90 3.44
N LYS A 60 28.04 -3.21 2.43
CA LYS A 60 27.58 -2.23 1.44
C LYS A 60 26.38 -1.43 1.97
N VAL A 61 26.16 -0.25 1.41
CA VAL A 61 24.91 0.50 1.61
C VAL A 61 23.93 0.02 0.54
N LEU A 62 22.76 -0.45 0.95
CA LEU A 62 21.70 -0.86 0.02
C LEU A 62 20.77 0.30 -0.29
N VAL A 63 20.21 0.29 -1.49
CA VAL A 63 19.20 1.24 -1.94
C VAL A 63 18.11 0.49 -2.66
N SER A 64 16.86 0.80 -2.36
CA SER A 64 15.73 0.38 -3.19
C SER A 64 14.77 1.53 -3.37
N HIS A 65 14.04 1.57 -4.48
CA HIS A 65 13.06 2.64 -4.63
C HIS A 65 11.91 2.52 -3.62
N ASN A 66 11.57 1.31 -3.18
CA ASN A 66 10.64 1.09 -2.08
C ASN A 66 11.23 0.15 -1.02
N ALA A 67 12.30 0.59 -0.35
CA ALA A 67 13.03 -0.23 0.63
C ALA A 67 12.17 -0.85 1.74
N SER A 68 11.01 -0.27 2.06
CA SER A 68 10.05 -0.89 3.00
C SER A 68 9.45 -2.20 2.47
N PHE A 69 9.20 -2.29 1.17
CA PHE A 69 8.72 -3.50 0.52
C PHE A 69 9.90 -4.46 0.25
N ASP A 70 10.94 -3.99 -0.42
CA ASP A 70 12.11 -4.82 -0.79
C ASP A 70 12.82 -5.40 0.43
N GLY A 71 12.88 -4.64 1.53
CA GLY A 71 13.43 -5.12 2.78
C GLY A 71 12.59 -6.22 3.44
N MET A 72 11.25 -6.21 3.30
CA MET A 72 10.40 -7.31 3.79
C MET A 72 10.50 -8.53 2.89
N VAL A 73 10.66 -8.35 1.57
CA VAL A 73 10.99 -9.44 0.65
C VAL A 73 12.33 -10.07 1.04
N PHE A 74 13.36 -9.26 1.29
CA PHE A 74 14.68 -9.74 1.72
C PHE A 74 14.62 -10.53 3.03
N VAL A 75 13.95 -10.01 4.06
CA VAL A 75 13.75 -10.71 5.33
C VAL A 75 13.04 -12.04 5.10
N ARG A 76 11.98 -12.06 4.28
CA ARG A 76 11.27 -13.28 3.95
C ARG A 76 12.17 -14.30 3.25
N LEU A 77 12.97 -13.87 2.29
CA LEU A 77 13.90 -14.73 1.56
C LEU A 77 15.01 -15.28 2.47
N MET A 78 15.42 -14.55 3.52
CA MET A 78 16.29 -15.07 4.58
C MET A 78 15.58 -16.15 5.42
N GLU A 79 14.33 -15.91 5.83
CA GLU A 79 13.55 -16.86 6.63
C GLU A 79 13.37 -18.23 5.93
N ILE A 80 13.17 -18.22 4.61
CA ILE A 80 12.99 -19.45 3.82
C ILE A 80 14.31 -20.01 3.27
N GLY A 81 15.45 -19.42 3.63
CA GLY A 81 16.79 -19.92 3.30
C GLY A 81 17.25 -19.65 1.85
N VAL A 82 16.58 -18.78 1.11
CA VAL A 82 17.03 -18.32 -0.22
C VAL A 82 18.20 -17.34 -0.08
N ILE A 83 18.12 -16.42 0.89
CA ILE A 83 19.22 -15.52 1.24
C ILE A 83 19.92 -16.08 2.48
N PRO A 84 21.26 -16.23 2.48
CA PRO A 84 21.99 -16.70 3.65
C PRO A 84 21.80 -15.79 4.88
N ALA A 85 21.57 -16.40 6.05
CA ALA A 85 21.29 -15.69 7.29
C ALA A 85 22.47 -14.88 7.86
N ASP A 86 23.68 -15.05 7.32
CA ASP A 86 24.92 -14.35 7.68
C ASP A 86 25.18 -13.09 6.86
N VAL A 87 24.34 -12.76 5.87
CA VAL A 87 24.47 -11.53 5.06
C VAL A 87 24.22 -10.29 5.92
N ARG A 88 25.16 -9.35 5.93
CA ARG A 88 25.14 -8.13 6.74
C ARG A 88 25.56 -6.92 5.92
N PHE A 89 24.60 -6.14 5.44
CA PHE A 89 24.84 -4.83 4.84
C PHE A 89 25.00 -3.75 5.93
N ALA A 90 25.55 -2.59 5.57
CA ALA A 90 25.77 -1.48 6.50
C ALA A 90 24.46 -0.72 6.80
N GLU A 91 23.74 -0.31 5.75
CA GLU A 91 22.48 0.44 5.83
C GLU A 91 21.59 0.10 4.64
N TRP A 92 20.29 0.41 4.72
CA TRP A 92 19.37 0.29 3.58
C TRP A 92 18.50 1.54 3.48
N HIS A 93 18.67 2.29 2.39
CA HIS A 93 17.97 3.55 2.15
C HIS A 93 16.90 3.43 1.06
N CYS A 94 15.92 4.32 1.12
CA CYS A 94 14.78 4.33 0.22
C CYS A 94 14.87 5.51 -0.77
N SER A 95 15.08 5.24 -2.06
CA SER A 95 15.21 6.32 -3.04
C SER A 95 13.88 7.02 -3.34
N ALA A 96 12.71 6.41 -3.07
CA ALA A 96 11.44 7.16 -3.09
C ALA A 96 11.33 8.18 -1.95
N ASN A 97 11.87 7.88 -0.78
CA ASN A 97 11.90 8.85 0.33
C ASN A 97 12.85 10.01 0.00
N LEU A 98 14.03 9.70 -0.56
CA LEU A 98 14.95 10.71 -1.09
C LEU A 98 14.28 11.56 -2.18
N ALA A 99 13.62 10.93 -3.15
CA ALA A 99 12.93 11.63 -4.23
C ALA A 99 11.90 12.62 -3.67
N CYS A 100 11.06 12.21 -2.72
CA CYS A 100 10.11 13.12 -2.10
C CYS A 100 10.77 14.25 -1.31
N TYR A 101 11.87 13.98 -0.60
CA TYR A 101 12.62 15.00 0.15
C TYR A 101 13.13 16.11 -0.77
N VAL A 102 13.68 15.77 -1.94
CA VAL A 102 14.18 16.75 -2.92
C VAL A 102 13.10 17.33 -3.83
N GLY A 103 11.82 17.12 -3.52
CA GLY A 103 10.68 17.66 -4.28
C GLY A 103 10.32 16.89 -5.55
N GLY A 104 10.88 15.70 -5.74
CA GLY A 104 10.53 14.77 -6.81
C GLY A 104 9.25 13.97 -6.54
N MET A 105 8.79 13.25 -7.57
CA MET A 105 7.65 12.35 -7.43
C MET A 105 8.03 11.08 -6.68
N ARG A 106 7.08 10.50 -5.93
CA ARG A 106 7.31 9.25 -5.19
C ARG A 106 7.45 8.00 -6.07
N PRO A 107 6.64 7.78 -7.13
CA PRO A 107 6.79 6.58 -7.97
C PRO A 107 8.04 6.67 -8.84
N LEU A 108 8.74 5.55 -9.04
CA LEU A 108 10.03 5.51 -9.73
C LEU A 108 9.99 6.15 -11.11
N SER A 109 9.00 5.82 -11.94
CA SER A 109 8.84 6.42 -13.27
C SER A 109 8.72 7.95 -13.23
N GLY A 110 8.07 8.50 -12.19
CA GLY A 110 7.94 9.94 -12.02
C GLY A 110 9.20 10.58 -11.46
N ALA A 111 9.88 9.89 -10.54
CA ALA A 111 11.17 10.31 -9.99
C ALA A 111 12.25 10.33 -11.07
N ALA A 112 12.40 9.24 -11.83
CA ALA A 112 13.35 9.12 -12.94
C ALA A 112 13.10 10.22 -13.99
N LYS A 113 11.85 10.42 -14.40
CA LYS A 113 11.51 11.48 -15.35
C LYS A 113 11.83 12.87 -14.81
N GLY A 114 11.42 13.17 -13.58
CA GLY A 114 11.55 14.51 -13.00
C GLY A 114 12.97 14.86 -12.55
N LEU A 115 13.74 13.88 -12.09
CA LEU A 115 15.06 14.09 -11.46
C LEU A 115 16.24 13.67 -12.35
N LEU A 116 16.04 12.69 -13.23
CA LEU A 116 17.06 12.18 -14.15
C LEU A 116 16.78 12.56 -15.61
N GLY A 117 15.54 12.88 -15.97
CA GLY A 117 15.13 13.08 -17.37
C GLY A 117 14.91 11.79 -18.14
N GLU A 118 14.75 10.66 -17.43
CA GLU A 118 14.60 9.32 -18.02
C GLU A 118 13.14 8.86 -18.00
N ASP A 119 12.64 8.37 -19.14
CA ASP A 119 11.32 7.76 -19.22
C ASP A 119 11.39 6.24 -18.98
N LEU A 120 10.73 5.80 -17.91
CA LEU A 120 10.53 4.39 -17.57
C LEU A 120 9.08 3.99 -17.86
N SER A 121 8.87 2.91 -18.62
CA SER A 121 7.53 2.37 -18.92
C SER A 121 7.00 1.56 -17.74
N LYS A 122 5.67 1.55 -17.55
CA LYS A 122 4.97 0.71 -16.57
C LYS A 122 4.26 -0.50 -17.20
N ASP A 123 4.34 -0.64 -18.51
CA ASP A 123 3.47 -1.55 -19.26
C ASP A 123 3.78 -3.01 -18.94
N LEU A 124 5.05 -3.34 -18.74
CA LEU A 124 5.48 -4.70 -18.45
C LEU A 124 5.00 -5.17 -17.07
N ARG A 125 5.10 -4.31 -16.05
CA ARG A 125 4.52 -4.60 -14.73
C ARG A 125 3.02 -4.91 -14.85
N GLY A 126 2.27 -4.05 -15.56
CA GLY A 126 0.85 -4.26 -15.80
C GLY A 126 0.54 -5.62 -16.46
N TRP A 127 1.37 -6.02 -17.42
CA TRP A 127 1.27 -7.31 -18.10
C TRP A 127 1.54 -8.51 -17.18
N MET A 128 2.50 -8.40 -16.26
CA MET A 128 2.84 -9.45 -15.29
C MET A 128 1.74 -9.75 -14.27
N LYS A 129 0.69 -8.93 -14.19
CA LYS A 129 -0.44 -9.20 -13.27
C LYS A 129 -1.07 -10.57 -13.54
N GLY A 130 -0.99 -11.45 -12.55
CA GLY A 130 -1.50 -12.82 -12.59
C GLY A 130 -0.64 -13.78 -13.42
N ARG A 131 0.61 -13.42 -13.73
CA ARG A 131 1.56 -14.25 -14.50
C ARG A 131 2.78 -14.56 -13.66
N THR A 132 3.29 -15.77 -13.84
CA THR A 132 4.55 -16.26 -13.28
C THR A 132 5.72 -15.91 -14.19
N TRP A 133 6.96 -16.10 -13.71
CA TRP A 133 8.15 -16.03 -14.56
C TRP A 133 8.07 -17.01 -15.74
N GLN A 134 7.55 -18.22 -15.54
CA GLN A 134 7.43 -19.20 -16.63
C GLN A 134 6.49 -18.70 -17.73
N ASP A 135 5.37 -18.06 -17.37
CA ASP A 135 4.46 -17.43 -18.35
C ASP A 135 5.18 -16.33 -19.16
N ALA A 136 6.11 -15.59 -18.54
CA ALA A 136 6.93 -14.59 -19.21
C ALA A 136 7.93 -15.23 -20.20
N VAL A 137 8.59 -16.30 -19.80
CA VAL A 137 9.52 -17.07 -20.65
C VAL A 137 8.78 -17.69 -21.84
N ASP A 138 7.65 -18.34 -21.59
CA ASP A 138 6.83 -18.99 -22.62
C ASP A 138 6.27 -17.98 -23.63
N ALA A 139 6.01 -16.75 -23.19
CA ALA A 139 5.62 -15.63 -24.05
C ALA A 139 6.81 -14.93 -24.75
N GLY A 140 8.05 -15.37 -24.52
CA GLY A 140 9.25 -14.77 -25.10
C GLY A 140 9.62 -13.40 -24.52
N ARG A 141 9.12 -13.04 -23.33
CA ARG A 141 9.33 -11.75 -22.65
C ARG A 141 10.31 -11.80 -21.48
N GLY A 142 11.00 -12.93 -21.29
CA GLY A 142 11.96 -13.11 -20.19
C GLY A 142 13.08 -12.07 -20.19
N GLU A 143 13.72 -11.83 -21.34
CA GLU A 143 14.79 -10.82 -21.45
C GLU A 143 14.27 -9.39 -21.27
N GLU A 144 13.09 -9.08 -21.83
CA GLU A 144 12.43 -7.78 -21.61
C GLU A 144 12.19 -7.51 -20.11
N LEU A 145 11.81 -8.55 -19.34
CA LEU A 145 11.63 -8.43 -17.90
C LEU A 145 12.94 -8.27 -17.13
N ARG A 146 14.02 -8.90 -17.60
CA ARG A 146 15.36 -8.68 -17.04
C ARG A 146 15.83 -7.26 -17.28
N GLU A 147 15.71 -6.74 -18.50
CA GLU A 147 16.06 -5.37 -18.84
C GLU A 147 15.23 -4.35 -18.05
N TYR A 148 13.93 -4.61 -17.90
CA TYR A 148 13.04 -3.79 -17.08
C TYR A 148 13.51 -3.70 -15.63
N ALA A 149 13.76 -4.84 -14.98
CA ALA A 149 14.23 -4.86 -13.59
C ALA A 149 15.63 -4.25 -13.44
N LEU A 150 16.51 -4.44 -14.43
CA LEU A 150 17.82 -3.79 -14.46
C LEU A 150 17.70 -2.27 -14.44
N ARG A 151 16.85 -1.73 -15.33
CA ARG A 151 16.64 -0.29 -15.47
C ARG A 151 16.01 0.31 -14.22
N ASP A 152 15.06 -0.37 -13.58
CA ASP A 152 14.43 0.12 -12.35
C ASP A 152 15.46 0.21 -11.19
N ALA A 153 16.29 -0.82 -11.00
CA ALA A 153 17.37 -0.79 -10.00
C ALA A 153 18.43 0.27 -10.32
N ALA A 154 18.86 0.38 -11.58
CA ALA A 154 19.83 1.39 -12.01
C ALA A 154 19.30 2.82 -11.81
N ALA A 155 18.04 3.09 -12.12
CA ALA A 155 17.41 4.38 -11.87
C ALA A 155 17.32 4.69 -10.36
N ALA A 156 17.01 3.69 -9.53
CA ALA A 156 17.01 3.85 -8.08
C ALA A 156 18.41 4.22 -7.53
N LEU A 157 19.47 3.58 -8.05
CA LEU A 157 20.85 3.90 -7.71
C LEU A 157 21.24 5.30 -8.20
N ALA A 158 20.91 5.66 -9.44
CA ALA A 158 21.25 6.96 -10.02
C ALA A 158 20.58 8.12 -9.26
N ILE A 159 19.33 7.96 -8.80
CA ILE A 159 18.69 8.93 -7.90
C ILE A 159 19.48 9.06 -6.60
N TRP A 160 19.90 7.95 -6.01
CA TRP A 160 20.67 7.96 -4.78
C TRP A 160 22.01 8.66 -4.94
N GLU A 161 22.81 8.26 -5.93
CA GLU A 161 24.14 8.82 -6.17
C GLU A 161 24.09 10.32 -6.46
N LYS A 162 23.06 10.78 -7.19
CA LYS A 162 22.93 12.19 -7.56
C LYS A 162 22.47 13.09 -6.42
N PHE A 163 21.60 12.59 -5.53
CA PHE A 163 20.90 13.46 -4.56
C PHE A 163 21.17 13.14 -3.10
N SER A 164 21.76 11.99 -2.77
CA SER A 164 21.92 11.59 -1.38
C SER A 164 22.79 12.58 -0.61
N ASP A 165 23.86 13.13 -1.17
CA ASP A 165 24.73 14.11 -0.50
C ASP A 165 23.97 15.32 0.08
N GLY A 166 22.84 15.71 -0.53
CA GLY A 166 21.97 16.79 -0.06
C GLY A 166 20.92 16.37 0.97
N TRP A 167 20.83 15.07 1.31
CA TRP A 167 19.87 14.50 2.25
C TRP A 167 20.52 14.33 3.64
N PRO A 168 20.20 15.18 4.63
CA PRO A 168 20.85 15.16 5.94
C PRO A 168 20.59 13.86 6.70
N ASP A 169 21.54 13.45 7.53
CA ASP A 169 21.47 12.20 8.29
C ASP A 169 20.23 12.08 9.17
N HIS A 170 19.77 13.19 9.77
CA HIS A 170 18.55 13.17 10.59
C HIS A 170 17.30 12.88 9.75
N GLU A 171 17.21 13.36 8.52
CA GLU A 171 16.10 13.06 7.62
C GLU A 171 16.17 11.62 7.09
N ARG A 172 17.38 11.11 6.84
CA ARG A 172 17.59 9.68 6.52
C ARG A 172 17.13 8.80 7.67
N ALA A 173 17.50 9.14 8.91
CA ALA A 173 17.09 8.43 10.11
C ALA A 173 15.56 8.48 10.31
N LEU A 174 14.93 9.63 10.08
CA LEU A 174 13.47 9.77 10.13
C LEU A 174 12.78 8.91 9.07
N ALA A 175 13.28 8.91 7.83
CA ALA A 175 12.75 8.09 6.75
C ALA A 175 12.93 6.58 7.02
N GLN A 176 14.07 6.17 7.58
CA GLN A 176 14.31 4.78 8.00
C GLN A 176 13.39 4.38 9.14
N GLN A 177 13.31 5.19 10.20
CA GLN A 177 12.42 4.97 11.33
C GLN A 177 10.98 4.83 10.88
N THR A 178 10.54 5.63 9.91
CA THR A 178 9.19 5.56 9.32
C THR A 178 8.87 4.18 8.74
N MET A 179 9.85 3.54 8.08
CA MET A 179 9.67 2.18 7.55
C MET A 179 9.64 1.16 8.70
N LEU A 180 10.58 1.28 9.65
CA LEU A 180 10.72 0.36 10.77
C LEU A 180 9.51 0.37 11.72
N ILE A 181 8.91 1.53 12.01
CA ILE A 181 7.69 1.61 12.81
C ILE A 181 6.50 0.96 12.10
N GLY A 182 6.44 1.06 10.76
CA GLY A 182 5.42 0.43 9.95
C GLY A 182 5.54 -1.09 9.96
N TRP A 183 6.78 -1.61 9.88
CA TRP A 183 7.07 -3.05 9.98
C TRP A 183 6.75 -3.60 11.38
N ARG A 184 7.26 -2.91 12.42
CA ARG A 184 6.99 -3.28 13.82
C ARG A 184 5.49 -3.29 14.09
N GLY A 185 4.80 -2.24 13.67
CA GLY A 185 3.37 -2.10 13.89
C GLY A 185 3.01 -1.90 15.37
N PHE A 186 1.77 -2.19 15.71
CA PHE A 186 1.27 -2.13 17.08
C PHE A 186 0.41 -3.35 17.41
N ARG A 187 0.40 -3.74 18.69
CA ARG A 187 -0.40 -4.86 19.18
C ARG A 187 -1.89 -4.52 19.07
N VAL A 188 -2.67 -5.45 18.54
CA VAL A 188 -4.12 -5.29 18.44
C VAL A 188 -4.83 -6.19 19.45
N ASP A 189 -5.74 -5.59 20.20
CA ASP A 189 -6.73 -6.31 21.01
C ASP A 189 -7.78 -6.93 20.07
N ARG A 190 -7.59 -8.21 19.74
CA ARG A 190 -8.44 -8.92 18.77
C ARG A 190 -9.87 -9.06 19.26
N GLU A 191 -10.07 -9.35 20.55
CA GLU A 191 -11.41 -9.52 21.13
C GLU A 191 -12.21 -8.21 21.03
N ARG A 192 -11.57 -7.07 21.33
CA ARG A 192 -12.20 -5.77 21.19
C ARG A 192 -12.50 -5.42 19.73
N VAL A 193 -11.62 -5.77 18.79
CA VAL A 193 -11.88 -5.59 17.36
C VAL A 193 -13.07 -6.43 16.91
N ASP A 194 -13.14 -7.71 17.29
CA ASP A 194 -14.25 -8.60 16.92
C ASP A 194 -15.57 -8.16 17.55
N ALA A 195 -15.56 -7.73 18.82
CA ALA A 195 -16.74 -7.13 19.46
C ALA A 195 -17.19 -5.85 18.73
N GLY A 196 -16.24 -5.01 18.30
CA GLY A 196 -16.51 -3.82 17.51
C GLY A 196 -17.13 -4.14 16.14
N ILE A 197 -16.61 -5.16 15.45
CA ILE A 197 -17.17 -5.66 14.18
C ILE A 197 -18.61 -6.11 14.39
N ALA A 198 -18.88 -6.98 15.37
CA ALA A 198 -20.22 -7.47 15.65
C ALA A 198 -21.21 -6.33 16.01
N HIS A 199 -20.75 -5.35 16.77
CA HIS A 199 -21.56 -4.17 17.09
C HIS A 199 -21.89 -3.34 15.84
N LEU A 200 -20.89 -3.03 15.01
CA LEU A 200 -21.08 -2.21 13.80
C LEU A 200 -21.90 -2.93 12.73
N GLU A 201 -21.81 -4.27 12.63
CA GLU A 201 -22.67 -5.07 11.76
C GLU A 201 -24.14 -4.96 12.16
N ARG A 202 -24.44 -5.02 13.46
CA ARG A 202 -25.81 -4.80 13.97
C ARG A 202 -26.29 -3.38 13.71
N VAL A 203 -25.50 -2.35 14.00
CA VAL A 203 -25.87 -0.95 13.72
C VAL A 203 -26.14 -0.75 12.22
N LYS A 204 -25.27 -1.29 11.36
CA LYS A 204 -25.44 -1.24 9.91
C LYS A 204 -26.72 -1.95 9.47
N PHE A 205 -27.03 -3.11 10.04
CA PHE A 205 -28.25 -3.87 9.75
C PHE A 205 -29.52 -3.14 10.20
N GLU A 206 -29.55 -2.62 11.42
CA GLU A 206 -30.69 -1.86 11.98
C GLU A 206 -30.94 -0.57 11.19
N ALA A 207 -29.87 0.14 10.82
CA ALA A 207 -29.94 1.31 9.96
C ALA A 207 -30.51 0.95 8.57
N ALA A 208 -30.04 -0.14 7.96
CA ALA A 208 -30.56 -0.59 6.67
C ALA A 208 -32.07 -0.86 6.71
N ARG A 209 -32.58 -1.53 7.76
CA ARG A 209 -34.02 -1.81 7.92
C ARG A 209 -34.90 -0.56 7.96
N SER A 210 -34.32 0.59 8.31
CA SER A 210 -35.04 1.85 8.37
C SER A 210 -35.05 2.58 7.02
N ILE A 211 -34.33 2.08 6.00
CA ILE A 211 -34.15 2.72 4.69
C ILE A 211 -35.08 2.04 3.66
N PRO A 212 -36.05 2.76 3.07
CA PRO A 212 -37.10 2.15 2.23
C PRO A 212 -36.63 1.35 1.01
N TRP A 213 -35.45 1.66 0.49
CA TRP A 213 -34.90 1.02 -0.71
C TRP A 213 -33.81 -0.01 -0.41
N SER A 214 -33.54 -0.32 0.87
CA SER A 214 -32.48 -1.25 1.26
C SER A 214 -32.67 -2.67 0.72
N ASP A 215 -33.92 -3.07 0.53
CA ASP A 215 -34.31 -4.44 0.13
C ASP A 215 -34.52 -4.58 -1.39
N GLY A 216 -34.33 -3.48 -2.14
CA GLY A 216 -34.40 -3.47 -3.60
C GLY A 216 -33.03 -3.54 -4.26
N ASP A 217 -32.98 -3.32 -5.58
CA ASP A 217 -31.74 -3.33 -6.37
C ASP A 217 -30.85 -2.10 -6.14
N ALA A 218 -31.33 -1.10 -5.38
CA ALA A 218 -30.61 0.13 -5.13
C ALA A 218 -29.60 -0.04 -3.99
N ALA A 219 -28.37 0.44 -4.20
CA ALA A 219 -27.39 0.52 -3.12
C ALA A 219 -27.93 1.39 -1.97
N VAL A 220 -27.75 0.95 -0.72
CA VAL A 220 -28.24 1.65 0.49
C VAL A 220 -27.81 3.12 0.53
N LEU A 221 -26.58 3.41 0.12
CA LEU A 221 -26.02 4.78 0.10
C LEU A 221 -26.28 5.56 -1.21
N SER A 222 -27.20 5.12 -2.06
CA SER A 222 -27.50 5.74 -3.36
C SER A 222 -28.16 7.12 -3.21
N PRO A 223 -27.53 8.20 -3.69
CA PRO A 223 -28.17 9.53 -3.70
C PRO A 223 -29.43 9.57 -4.59
N LYS A 224 -29.47 8.73 -5.63
CA LYS A 224 -30.64 8.63 -6.52
C LYS A 224 -31.85 8.07 -5.80
N ALA A 225 -31.67 6.95 -5.09
CA ALA A 225 -32.76 6.29 -4.35
C ALA A 225 -33.26 7.17 -3.19
N LEU A 226 -32.33 7.86 -2.51
CA LEU A 226 -32.67 8.89 -1.53
C LEU A 226 -33.54 9.99 -2.16
N GLY A 227 -33.17 10.50 -3.34
CA GLY A 227 -33.95 11.53 -4.03
C GLY A 227 -35.35 11.06 -4.44
N GLU A 228 -35.50 9.80 -4.83
CA GLU A 228 -36.80 9.18 -5.12
C GLU A 228 -37.67 9.06 -3.87
N ALA A 229 -37.09 8.60 -2.75
CA ALA A 229 -37.79 8.53 -1.47
C ALA A 229 -38.19 9.92 -0.94
N CYS A 230 -37.33 10.93 -1.07
CA CYS A 230 -37.64 12.31 -0.73
C CYS A 230 -38.85 12.82 -1.53
N ARG A 231 -38.86 12.63 -2.85
CA ARG A 231 -39.97 13.04 -3.72
C ARG A 231 -41.27 12.30 -3.37
N ALA A 232 -41.21 11.00 -3.11
CA ALA A 232 -42.37 10.21 -2.69
C ALA A 232 -42.94 10.68 -1.34
N ALA A 233 -42.06 11.15 -0.44
CA ALA A 233 -42.42 11.73 0.85
C ALA A 233 -42.86 13.21 0.77
N GLY A 234 -42.79 13.85 -0.41
CA GLY A 234 -43.14 15.25 -0.59
C GLY A 234 -42.09 16.24 -0.07
N ILE A 235 -40.85 15.81 0.15
CA ILE A 235 -39.75 16.66 0.63
C ILE A 235 -38.65 16.83 -0.42
N ASN A 236 -37.91 17.93 -0.34
CA ASN A 236 -36.76 18.16 -1.21
C ASN A 236 -35.54 17.39 -0.68
N PRO A 237 -34.78 16.67 -1.54
CA PRO A 237 -33.53 16.06 -1.14
C PRO A 237 -32.47 17.12 -0.78
N PRO A 238 -31.48 16.79 0.07
CA PRO A 238 -30.44 17.74 0.41
C PRO A 238 -29.51 17.94 -0.79
N PRO A 239 -28.87 19.13 -0.92
CA PRO A 239 -27.93 19.41 -2.02
C PRO A 239 -26.62 18.63 -1.91
N SER A 240 -26.32 18.08 -0.74
CA SER A 240 -25.14 17.29 -0.42
C SER A 240 -25.48 16.31 0.70
N LEU A 241 -24.72 15.21 0.78
CA LEU A 241 -24.78 14.27 1.90
C LEU A 241 -23.55 14.36 2.81
N SER A 242 -22.71 15.38 2.60
CA SER A 242 -21.57 15.66 3.46
C SER A 242 -22.05 16.10 4.83
N GLU A 243 -21.49 15.50 5.89
CA GLU A 243 -21.77 15.88 7.27
C GLU A 243 -21.33 17.32 7.57
N ASP A 244 -20.28 17.79 6.89
CA ASP A 244 -19.73 19.14 7.04
C ASP A 244 -20.47 20.20 6.18
N ASP A 245 -21.51 19.82 5.43
CA ASP A 245 -22.34 20.80 4.71
C ASP A 245 -23.47 21.30 5.64
N PRO A 246 -23.48 22.59 6.03
CA PRO A 246 -24.53 23.15 6.90
C PRO A 246 -25.94 22.96 6.34
N ARG A 247 -26.09 22.82 5.02
CA ARG A 247 -27.39 22.57 4.38
C ARG A 247 -27.86 21.14 4.57
N CYS A 248 -26.94 20.17 4.61
CA CYS A 248 -27.25 18.79 4.94
C CYS A 248 -27.65 18.70 6.42
N GLU A 249 -26.92 19.36 7.32
CA GLU A 249 -27.26 19.41 8.74
C GLU A 249 -28.66 20.02 8.99
N GLN A 250 -28.94 21.17 8.36
CA GLN A 250 -30.25 21.81 8.47
C GLN A 250 -31.38 20.92 7.94
N TRP A 251 -31.15 20.22 6.83
CA TRP A 251 -32.10 19.29 6.25
C TRP A 251 -32.40 18.12 7.20
N GLU A 252 -31.37 17.53 7.81
CA GLU A 252 -31.54 16.47 8.81
C GLU A 252 -32.27 16.94 10.06
N ARG A 253 -31.97 18.15 10.55
CA ARG A 253 -32.71 18.74 11.69
C ARG A 253 -34.21 18.93 11.37
N THR A 254 -34.53 19.27 10.13
CA THR A 254 -35.90 19.53 9.69
C THR A 254 -36.70 18.24 9.53
N TYR A 255 -36.11 17.21 8.91
CA TYR A 255 -36.84 16.02 8.48
C TYR A 255 -36.53 14.75 9.28
N GLY A 256 -35.43 14.72 10.03
CA GLY A 256 -34.92 13.52 10.71
C GLY A 256 -35.87 12.94 11.76
N ALA A 257 -36.69 13.78 12.41
CA ALA A 257 -37.70 13.32 13.37
C ALA A 257 -38.93 12.69 12.68
N GLN A 258 -39.25 13.11 11.44
CA GLN A 258 -40.41 12.63 10.69
C GLN A 258 -40.08 11.42 9.81
N TYR A 259 -38.85 11.34 9.32
CA TYR A 259 -38.41 10.34 8.35
C TYR A 259 -37.18 9.59 8.90
N PRO A 260 -37.38 8.42 9.54
CA PRO A 260 -36.29 7.67 10.18
C PRO A 260 -35.11 7.33 9.24
N TRP A 261 -35.37 7.17 7.95
CA TRP A 261 -34.33 6.87 6.94
C TRP A 261 -33.30 7.99 6.75
N VAL A 262 -33.63 9.22 7.15
CA VAL A 262 -32.72 10.38 7.09
C VAL A 262 -31.51 10.15 8.00
N GLY A 263 -31.75 9.84 9.28
CA GLY A 263 -30.69 9.50 10.24
C GLY A 263 -30.06 8.15 9.94
N ALA A 264 -30.86 7.17 9.54
CA ALA A 264 -30.38 5.81 9.28
C ALA A 264 -29.33 5.75 8.16
N MET A 265 -29.43 6.56 7.10
CA MET A 265 -28.39 6.63 6.07
C MET A 265 -27.03 7.07 6.64
N ARG A 266 -27.02 8.02 7.58
CA ARG A 266 -25.81 8.53 8.24
C ARG A 266 -25.20 7.45 9.12
N ASP A 267 -26.03 6.79 9.93
CA ASP A 267 -25.61 5.69 10.80
C ASP A 267 -25.04 4.54 9.98
N TYR A 268 -25.72 4.14 8.89
CA TYR A 268 -25.23 3.12 7.96
C TYR A 268 -23.86 3.52 7.38
N ARG A 269 -23.69 4.75 6.90
CA ARG A 269 -22.43 5.22 6.31
C ARG A 269 -21.29 5.18 7.31
N LYS A 270 -21.49 5.71 8.52
CA LYS A 270 -20.48 5.75 9.58
C LYS A 270 -20.13 4.35 10.05
N ALA A 271 -21.14 3.52 10.32
CA ALA A 271 -20.96 2.15 10.74
C ALA A 271 -20.21 1.34 9.68
N ASN A 272 -20.59 1.45 8.40
CA ASN A 272 -19.92 0.77 7.32
C ASN A 272 -18.46 1.21 7.16
N ALA A 273 -18.18 2.52 7.20
CA ALA A 273 -16.81 3.02 7.08
C ALA A 273 -15.89 2.54 8.24
N LEU A 274 -16.39 2.53 9.48
CA LEU A 274 -15.65 1.99 10.62
C LEU A 274 -15.53 0.46 10.57
N LEU A 275 -16.59 -0.23 10.12
CA LEU A 275 -16.61 -1.68 9.99
C LEU A 275 -15.53 -2.17 9.02
N GLU A 276 -15.42 -1.55 7.84
CA GLU A 276 -14.39 -1.92 6.87
C GLU A 276 -12.97 -1.66 7.43
N LYS A 277 -12.76 -0.57 8.18
CA LYS A 277 -11.49 -0.33 8.89
C LYS A 277 -11.17 -1.43 9.90
N LEU A 278 -12.14 -1.83 10.74
CA LEU A 278 -11.93 -2.91 11.72
C LEU A 278 -11.69 -4.27 11.03
N LYS A 279 -12.37 -4.56 9.91
CA LYS A 279 -12.12 -5.77 9.11
C LYS A 279 -10.72 -5.77 8.53
N THR A 280 -10.25 -4.65 7.97
CA THR A 280 -8.87 -4.49 7.52
C THR A 280 -7.89 -4.63 8.68
N MET A 281 -8.19 -4.07 9.85
CA MET A 281 -7.33 -4.23 11.01
C MET A 281 -7.19 -5.70 11.39
N ARG A 282 -8.32 -6.40 11.54
CA ARG A 282 -8.37 -7.83 11.88
C ARG A 282 -7.60 -8.68 10.87
N SER A 283 -7.79 -8.47 9.57
CA SER A 283 -7.13 -9.26 8.52
C SER A 283 -5.61 -9.03 8.49
N ARG A 284 -5.13 -7.87 8.94
CA ARG A 284 -3.71 -7.51 8.93
C ARG A 284 -2.96 -7.84 10.22
N VAL A 285 -3.64 -8.34 11.27
CA VAL A 285 -2.94 -8.77 12.49
C VAL A 285 -2.13 -10.04 12.21
N ARG A 286 -0.82 -9.97 12.43
CA ARG A 286 0.08 -11.11 12.30
C ARG A 286 -0.23 -12.17 13.36
N PRO A 287 -0.29 -13.46 12.99
CA PRO A 287 -0.53 -14.54 13.94
C PRO A 287 0.67 -14.77 14.88
N THR A 288 1.88 -14.37 14.47
CA THR A 288 3.13 -14.62 15.21
C THR A 288 3.26 -13.80 16.49
N ASP A 289 2.86 -12.53 16.48
CA ASP A 289 3.05 -11.60 17.59
C ASP A 289 1.80 -10.78 17.97
N GLY A 290 0.70 -10.96 17.23
CA GLY A 290 -0.54 -10.21 17.44
C GLY A 290 -0.45 -8.74 17.06
N CYS A 291 0.61 -8.32 16.39
CA CYS A 291 0.79 -6.95 15.92
C CYS A 291 0.25 -6.76 14.51
N MET A 292 -0.21 -5.54 14.21
CA MET A 292 -0.59 -5.12 12.87
C MET A 292 0.42 -4.12 12.34
N GLY A 293 1.09 -4.48 11.24
CA GLY A 293 1.91 -3.54 10.48
C GLY A 293 1.07 -2.52 9.72
N TYR A 294 1.63 -1.36 9.43
CA TYR A 294 0.98 -0.31 8.66
C TYR A 294 1.98 0.39 7.73
N GLY A 295 1.46 1.09 6.73
CA GLY A 295 2.28 1.90 5.82
C GLY A 295 2.19 3.36 6.22
N LEU A 296 3.34 4.01 6.37
CA LEU A 296 3.42 5.45 6.55
C LEU A 296 4.41 6.01 5.51
N LYS A 297 3.99 7.04 4.79
CA LYS A 297 4.81 7.70 3.77
C LYS A 297 5.53 8.88 4.40
N TYR A 298 6.85 8.79 4.48
CA TYR A 298 7.70 9.94 4.71
C TYR A 298 7.53 10.95 3.56
N PHE A 299 7.36 12.24 3.88
CA PHE A 299 6.99 13.29 2.92
C PHE A 299 5.78 12.90 2.06
N GLY A 300 4.75 12.37 2.72
CA GLY A 300 3.53 11.89 2.07
C GLY A 300 2.55 13.00 1.69
N ALA A 301 2.68 14.19 2.26
CA ALA A 301 1.96 15.40 1.89
C ALA A 301 2.91 16.46 1.31
N SER A 302 2.37 17.40 0.52
CA SER A 302 3.15 18.50 -0.07
C SER A 302 3.84 19.43 0.94
N THR A 303 3.39 19.40 2.20
CA THR A 303 3.98 20.17 3.32
C THR A 303 5.15 19.46 4.01
N GLY A 304 5.57 18.29 3.52
CA GLY A 304 6.57 17.43 4.17
C GLY A 304 6.00 16.57 5.30
N ARG A 305 4.72 16.71 5.65
CA ARG A 305 4.07 15.85 6.64
C ARG A 305 3.99 14.40 6.16
N TRP A 306 4.00 13.48 7.11
CA TRP A 306 3.77 12.06 6.88
C TRP A 306 2.31 11.82 6.47
N SER A 307 2.06 10.78 5.68
CA SER A 307 0.70 10.34 5.35
C SER A 307 0.56 8.82 5.37
N GLY A 308 -0.53 8.30 5.94
CA GLY A 308 -0.79 6.86 6.10
C GLY A 308 -2.11 6.59 6.80
#